data_AF-A0A7V4GVE4-F1
#
_entry.id   AF-A0A7V4GVE4-F1
#
_cell.length_a   1.000
_cell.length_b   1.000
_cell.length_c   1.000
_cell.angle_alpha   90.00
_cell.angle_beta   90.00
_cell.angle_gamma   90.00
#
_symmetry.space_group_name_H-M   'P 1'
#
loop_
_entity.id
_entity.type
_entity.pdbx_description
1 polymer ?
#
loop_
_entity_poly.entity_id
_entity_poly.type
_entity_poly.pdbx_seq_one_letter_code
_entity_poly.pdbx_strand_id
1 'polypeptide(L)' 'MKAGIVGGGMLGLYLAHRLRKAGWDVTVLEEAPSTGG' A
#
# COMPACT_ATOMS: atom_id res chain seq x y z
N MET A 1 1.05 -14.72 -0.63
CA MET A 1 0.05 -14.14 -1.55
C MET A 1 0.54 -12.78 -2.01
N LYS A 2 0.06 -12.29 -3.16
CA LYS A 2 0.44 -10.98 -3.73
C LYS A 2 -0.73 -10.01 -3.69
N ALA A 3 -0.49 -8.74 -3.38
CA ALA A 3 -1.49 -7.68 -3.42
C ALA A 3 -0.94 -6.41 -4.06
N GLY A 4 -1.75 -5.80 -4.94
CA GLY A 4 -1.53 -4.45 -5.46
C GLY A 4 -2.52 -3.48 -4.81
N ILE A 5 -2.03 -2.34 -4.35
CA ILE A 5 -2.83 -1.25 -3.77
C ILE A 5 -2.65 -0.02 -4.65
N VAL A 6 -3.74 0.59 -5.09
CA VAL A 6 -3.73 1.85 -5.84
C VAL A 6 -4.11 2.98 -4.88
N GLY A 7 -3.22 3.97 -4.75
CA GLY A 7 -3.32 5.05 -3.78
C GLY A 7 -2.41 4.83 -2.56
N GLY A 8 -1.48 5.77 -2.35
CA GLY A 8 -0.51 5.90 -1.27
C GLY A 8 -0.93 6.90 -0.19
N GLY A 9 -2.22 7.23 -0.10
CA GLY A 9 -2.79 7.95 1.05
C GLY A 9 -2.86 7.09 2.33
N MET A 10 -3.33 7.69 3.42
CA MET A 10 -3.41 7.05 4.74
C MET A 10 -4.04 5.65 4.73
N LEU A 11 -5.18 5.48 4.03
CA LEU A 11 -5.86 4.19 3.95
C LEU A 11 -5.04 3.14 3.18
N GLY A 12 -4.46 3.52 2.05
CA GLY A 12 -3.65 2.62 1.22
C GLY A 12 -2.40 2.15 1.96
N LEU A 13 -1.69 3.07 2.64
CA LEU A 13 -0.52 2.74 3.44
C LEU A 13 -0.87 1.91 4.69
N TYR A 14 -1.99 2.20 5.35
CA TYR A 14 -2.47 1.37 6.46
C TYR A 14 -2.76 -0.06 6.00
N LEU A 15 -3.45 -0.23 4.88
CA LEU A 15 -3.74 -1.54 4.32
C LEU A 15 -2.46 -2.27 3.91
N ALA A 16 -1.52 -1.57 3.25
CA ALA A 16 -0.22 -2.11 2.87
C ALA A 16 0.55 -2.62 4.09
N HIS A 17 0.56 -1.85 5.16
CA HIS A 17 1.19 -2.22 6.43
C HIS A 17 0.56 -3.49 7.02
N ARG A 18 -0.77 -3.56 7.08
CA ARG A 18 -1.49 -4.73 7.61
C ARG A 18 -1.23 -5.99 6.80
N LEU A 19 -1.27 -5.90 5.46
CA LEU A 19 -1.02 -7.03 4.57
C LEU A 19 0.44 -7.50 4.63
N ARG A 20 1.40 -6.58 4.72
CA ARG A 20 2.82 -6.97 4.93
C ARG A 20 3.00 -7.71 6.25
N LYS A 21 2.36 -7.24 7.35
CA LYS A 21 2.39 -7.95 8.65
C LYS A 21 1.74 -9.33 8.60
N ALA A 22 0.83 -9.57 7.67
CA ALA A 22 0.22 -10.87 7.43
C ALA A 22 1.07 -11.78 6.51
N GLY A 23 2.27 -11.36 6.10
CA GLY A 23 3.17 -12.15 5.26
C GLY A 23 2.89 -12.07 3.75
N TRP A 24 2.17 -11.04 3.30
CA TRP A 24 1.90 -10.83 1.88
C TRP A 24 3.02 -10.01 1.22
N ASP A 25 3.25 -10.29 -0.05
CA ASP A 25 4.08 -9.47 -0.94
C ASP A 25 3.19 -8.36 -1.52
N VAL A 26 3.49 -7.11 -1.15
CA VAL A 26 2.61 -5.95 -1.38
C VAL A 26 3.32 -4.90 -2.21
N THR A 27 2.67 -4.46 -3.29
CA THR A 27 3.08 -3.30 -4.10
C THR A 27 2.04 -2.18 -3.96
N VAL A 28 2.50 -0.96 -3.71
CA VAL A 28 1.66 0.24 -3.69
C VAL A 28 1.99 1.06 -4.94
N LEU A 29 0.97 1.47 -5.68
CA LEU A 29 1.04 2.34 -6.85
C LEU A 29 0.43 3.69 -6.48
N GLU A 30 1.22 4.75 -6.59
CA GLU A 30 0.79 6.13 -6.34
C GLU A 30 1.18 6.97 -7.56
N GLU A 31 0.28 7.85 -7.98
CA GLU A 31 0.49 8.77 -9.09
C GLU A 31 1.25 10.01 -8.64
N ALA A 32 0.96 10.50 -7.43
CA ALA A 32 1.61 11.65 -6.85
C ALA A 32 3.12 11.42 -6.64
N PRO A 33 3.94 12.48 -6.68
CA PRO A 33 5.38 12.39 -6.43
C PRO A 33 5.72 11.94 -5.00
N SER A 34 4.74 11.95 -4.09
CA SER A 34 4.90 11.53 -2.69
C SER A 34 3.64 10.86 -2.15
N THR A 35 3.82 9.94 -1.21
CA THR A 35 2.73 9.30 -0.45
C THR A 35 2.25 10.18 0.71
N GLY A 36 1.08 9.87 1.26
CA GLY A 36 0.49 10.57 2.42
C GLY A 36 -0.93 11.08 2.14
N GLY A 37 -1.24 11.32 0.87
CA GLY A 37 -2.46 11.99 0.41
C GLY A 37 -2.19 13.41 -0.04
#